data_AF-A0A3B9MSK3-F1
#
_entry.id   AF-A0A3B9MSK3-F1
#
_cell.length_a   1.000
_cell.length_b   1.000
_cell.length_c   1.000
_cell.angle_alpha   90.00
_cell.angle_beta   90.00
_cell.angle_gamma   90.00
#
_symmetry.space_group_name_H-M   'P 1'
#
loop_
_entity.id
_entity.type
_entity.pdbx_description
1 polymer ?
#
loop_
_entity_poly.entity_id
_entity_poly.type
_entity_poly.pdbx_seq_one_letter_code
_entity_poly.pdbx_strand_id
1 'polypeptide(L)'
;MREITVNYIPLHEINRRTENRRGEIIADRYDNRSVNRSNTFRKIRKNKKRKSLPLKLASAFAMVLMSVILGLLVPTKAQAEDSQIYYKYFTSYMVQKGDTLWSIARQNAHEESYKEYINEVKDINHMYTDTIKAGQYIVIPYYSTEYVY
;
A
#
# COMPACT_ATOMS: atom_id res chain seq x y z
N MET A 1 14.76 80.74 -63.12
CA MET A 1 14.52 80.27 -61.75
C MET A 1 13.01 80.13 -61.59
N ARG A 2 12.48 78.92 -61.33
CA ARG A 2 11.02 78.72 -61.11
C ARG A 2 10.80 78.13 -59.73
N GLU A 3 9.83 78.74 -59.05
CA GLU A 3 9.53 78.64 -57.62
C GLU A 3 9.14 77.21 -57.21
N ILE A 4 9.69 76.76 -56.09
CA ILE A 4 9.27 75.53 -55.44
C ILE A 4 7.97 75.83 -54.69
N THR A 5 6.83 75.44 -55.25
CA THR A 5 5.55 75.46 -54.54
C THR A 5 5.57 74.42 -53.42
N VAL A 6 5.85 74.84 -52.20
CA VAL A 6 5.69 74.01 -51.00
C VAL A 6 4.20 73.97 -50.67
N ASN A 7 3.55 72.85 -50.96
CA ASN A 7 2.16 72.61 -50.57
C ASN A 7 2.07 72.54 -49.05
N TYR A 8 1.54 73.60 -48.44
CA TYR A 8 1.33 73.68 -46.99
C TYR A 8 0.13 72.81 -46.61
N ILE A 9 0.37 71.71 -45.90
CA ILE A 9 -0.71 70.91 -45.31
C ILE A 9 -1.10 71.57 -43.98
N PRO A 10 -2.36 72.00 -43.78
CA PRO A 10 -2.78 72.62 -42.54
C PRO A 10 -2.58 71.70 -41.34
N LEU A 11 -2.07 72.25 -40.22
CA LEU A 11 -1.81 71.48 -38.98
C LEU A 11 -3.03 70.71 -38.48
N HIS A 12 -4.24 71.25 -38.66
CA HIS A 12 -5.47 70.60 -38.25
C HIS A 12 -5.74 69.30 -39.04
N GLU A 13 -5.27 69.21 -40.28
CA GLU A 13 -5.42 68.02 -41.12
C GLU A 13 -4.38 66.95 -40.78
N ILE A 14 -3.16 67.37 -40.44
CA ILE A 14 -2.12 66.47 -39.92
C ILE A 14 -2.60 65.82 -38.61
N ASN A 15 -3.15 66.60 -37.69
CA ASN A 15 -3.68 66.08 -36.43
C ASN A 15 -4.81 65.07 -36.66
N ARG A 16 -5.82 65.38 -37.49
CA ARG A 16 -6.89 64.43 -37.84
C ARG A 16 -6.37 63.12 -38.42
N ARG A 17 -5.38 63.18 -39.34
CA ARG A 17 -4.75 61.98 -39.91
C ARG A 17 -4.04 61.16 -38.85
N THR A 18 -3.34 61.80 -37.91
CA THR A 18 -2.66 61.08 -36.83
C THR A 18 -3.62 60.46 -35.81
N GLU A 19 -4.73 61.11 -35.50
CA GLU A 19 -5.77 60.57 -34.61
C GLU A 19 -6.46 59.35 -35.23
N ASN A 20 -6.84 59.43 -36.52
CA ASN A 20 -7.43 58.31 -37.23
C ASN A 20 -6.48 57.11 -37.29
N ARG A 21 -5.21 57.35 -37.64
CA ARG A 21 -4.18 56.30 -37.68
C ARG A 21 -3.96 55.67 -36.30
N ARG A 22 -4.01 56.47 -35.23
CA ARG A 22 -3.94 55.96 -33.86
C ARG A 22 -5.15 55.10 -33.51
N GLY A 23 -6.36 55.51 -33.90
CA GLY A 23 -7.59 54.74 -33.71
C GLY A 23 -7.55 53.37 -34.37
N GLU A 24 -7.08 53.28 -35.63
CA GLU A 24 -6.93 52.02 -36.36
C GLU A 24 -5.92 51.07 -35.68
N ILE A 25 -4.76 51.60 -35.27
CA ILE A 25 -3.72 50.80 -34.58
C ILE A 25 -4.23 50.28 -33.22
N ILE A 26 -5.09 51.05 -32.54
CA ILE A 26 -5.71 50.63 -31.29
C ILE A 26 -6.77 49.56 -31.55
N ALA A 27 -7.63 49.75 -32.55
CA ALA A 27 -8.66 48.79 -32.93
C ALA A 27 -8.06 47.44 -33.38
N ASP A 28 -7.02 47.47 -34.21
CA ASP A 28 -6.31 46.26 -34.67
C ASP A 28 -5.60 45.53 -33.51
N ARG A 29 -5.05 46.29 -32.55
CA ARG A 29 -4.52 45.71 -31.30
C ARG A 29 -5.60 45.08 -30.43
N TYR A 30 -6.79 45.67 -30.38
CA TYR A 30 -7.92 45.10 -29.64
C TYR A 30 -8.41 43.80 -30.26
N ASP A 31 -8.57 43.77 -31.58
CA ASP A 31 -9.08 42.60 -32.28
C ASP A 31 -8.10 41.43 -32.20
N ASN A 32 -6.81 41.67 -32.48
CA ASN A 32 -5.75 40.66 -32.34
C ASN A 32 -5.67 40.08 -30.92
N ARG A 33 -5.87 40.92 -29.88
CA ARG A 33 -5.87 40.45 -28.48
C ARG A 33 -7.07 39.58 -28.17
N SER A 34 -8.23 39.86 -28.76
CA SER A 34 -9.47 39.09 -28.59
C SER A 34 -9.33 37.69 -29.22
N VAL A 35 -8.77 37.63 -30.43
CA VAL A 35 -8.53 36.38 -31.18
C VAL A 35 -7.48 35.51 -30.48
N ASN A 36 -6.37 36.10 -30.04
CA ASN A 36 -5.33 35.36 -29.32
C ASN A 36 -5.79 34.83 -27.96
N ARG A 37 -6.63 35.58 -27.22
CA ARG A 37 -7.26 35.06 -26.00
C ARG A 37 -8.09 33.83 -26.29
N SER A 38 -8.97 33.88 -27.29
CA SER A 38 -9.83 32.75 -27.67
C SER A 38 -9.01 31.50 -28.05
N ASN A 39 -7.94 31.67 -28.83
CA ASN A 39 -7.05 30.59 -29.23
C ASN A 39 -6.24 30.01 -28.06
N THR A 40 -5.84 30.85 -27.11
CA THR A 40 -5.09 30.42 -25.91
C THR A 40 -5.95 29.56 -24.99
N PHE A 41 -7.20 29.97 -24.71
CA PHE A 41 -8.13 29.18 -23.89
C PHE A 41 -8.51 27.84 -24.55
N ARG A 42 -8.67 27.81 -25.88
CA ARG A 42 -8.91 26.57 -26.64
C ARG A 42 -7.71 25.60 -26.57
N LYS A 43 -6.46 26.10 -26.63
CA LYS A 43 -5.24 25.28 -26.51
C LYS A 43 -5.08 24.71 -25.10
N ILE A 44 -5.34 25.50 -24.06
CA ILE A 44 -5.25 25.06 -22.65
C ILE A 44 -6.26 23.94 -22.34
N ARG A 45 -7.52 24.08 -22.79
CA ARG A 45 -8.57 23.06 -22.56
C ARG A 45 -8.27 21.74 -23.29
N LYS A 46 -7.69 21.80 -24.48
CA LYS A 46 -7.25 20.61 -25.25
C LYS A 46 -6.02 19.94 -24.62
N ASN A 47 -5.03 20.71 -24.15
CA ASN A 47 -3.85 20.14 -23.47
C ASN A 47 -4.18 19.55 -22.10
N LYS A 48 -5.14 20.13 -21.35
CA LYS A 48 -5.61 19.55 -20.08
C LYS A 48 -6.30 18.19 -20.30
N LYS A 49 -7.14 18.07 -21.35
CA LYS A 49 -7.79 16.80 -21.71
C LYS A 49 -6.79 15.78 -22.29
N ARG A 50 -5.89 16.20 -23.20
CA ARG A 50 -4.82 15.35 -23.78
C ARG A 50 -3.81 14.83 -22.76
N LYS A 51 -3.57 15.56 -21.65
CA LYS A 51 -2.72 15.08 -20.54
C LYS A 51 -3.46 14.22 -19.53
N SER A 52 -4.78 14.39 -19.38
CA SER A 52 -5.57 13.60 -18.42
C SER A 52 -5.85 12.16 -18.87
N LEU A 53 -5.93 11.89 -20.17
CA LEU A 53 -6.20 10.55 -20.71
C LEU A 53 -5.02 9.58 -20.53
N PRO A 54 -3.77 9.91 -20.94
CA PRO A 54 -2.63 9.01 -20.70
C PRO A 54 -2.34 8.84 -19.20
N LEU A 55 -2.62 9.86 -18.38
CA LEU A 55 -2.45 9.77 -16.93
C LEU A 55 -3.47 8.82 -16.28
N LYS A 56 -4.74 8.86 -16.71
CA LYS A 56 -5.78 7.92 -16.24
C LYS A 56 -5.49 6.48 -16.67
N LEU A 57 -5.04 6.29 -17.90
CA LEU A 57 -4.60 4.98 -18.41
C LEU A 57 -3.38 4.47 -17.63
N ALA A 58 -2.35 5.30 -17.43
CA ALA A 58 -1.17 4.95 -16.65
C ALA A 58 -1.53 4.61 -15.19
N SER A 59 -2.45 5.34 -14.55
CA SER A 59 -2.92 5.01 -13.20
C SER A 59 -3.70 3.69 -13.16
N ALA A 60 -4.47 3.37 -14.20
CA ALA A 60 -5.17 2.08 -14.28
C ALA A 60 -4.19 0.91 -14.41
N PHE A 61 -3.17 1.04 -15.25
CA PHE A 61 -2.07 0.06 -15.35
C PHE A 61 -1.29 -0.06 -14.03
N ALA A 62 -1.00 1.05 -13.36
CA ALA A 62 -0.32 1.03 -12.06
C ALA A 62 -1.14 0.31 -10.98
N MET A 63 -2.47 0.48 -10.95
CA MET A 63 -3.35 -0.25 -10.03
C MET A 63 -3.34 -1.76 -10.31
N VAL A 64 -3.36 -2.18 -11.57
CA VAL A 64 -3.25 -3.61 -11.94
C VAL A 64 -1.88 -4.16 -11.52
N LEU A 65 -0.79 -3.46 -11.83
CA LEU A 65 0.56 -3.88 -11.44
C LEU A 65 0.71 -3.97 -9.92
N MET A 66 0.19 -3.01 -9.17
CA MET A 66 0.17 -3.04 -7.71
C MET A 66 -0.62 -4.22 -7.16
N SER A 67 -1.77 -4.55 -7.76
CA SER A 67 -2.55 -5.72 -7.32
C SER A 67 -1.81 -7.04 -7.56
N VAL A 68 -1.06 -7.15 -8.66
CA VAL A 68 -0.22 -8.33 -8.94
C VAL A 68 0.96 -8.39 -7.96
N ILE A 69 1.64 -7.27 -7.71
CA ILE A 69 2.76 -7.20 -6.76
C ILE A 69 2.31 -7.53 -5.33
N LEU A 70 1.16 -7.02 -4.89
CA LEU A 70 0.58 -7.36 -3.59
C LEU A 70 0.24 -8.85 -3.51
N GLY A 71 -0.34 -9.44 -4.55
CA GLY A 71 -0.62 -10.88 -4.61
C GLY A 71 0.64 -11.74 -4.56
N LEU A 72 1.76 -11.27 -5.12
CA LEU A 72 3.06 -11.95 -5.08
C LEU A 72 3.79 -11.81 -3.73
N LEU A 73 3.49 -10.75 -2.96
CA LEU A 73 4.09 -10.51 -1.65
C LEU A 73 3.35 -11.21 -0.50
N VAL A 74 2.12 -11.68 -0.73
CA VAL A 74 1.44 -12.53 0.24
C VAL A 74 2.14 -13.90 0.22
N PRO A 75 2.78 -14.34 1.31
CA PRO A 75 3.33 -15.68 1.36
C PRO A 75 2.18 -16.67 1.21
N THR A 76 2.05 -17.30 0.04
CA THR A 76 1.16 -18.42 -0.16
C THR A 76 1.73 -19.58 0.65
N LYS A 77 1.24 -19.77 1.88
CA LYS A 77 1.46 -20.99 2.65
C LYS A 77 0.67 -22.15 2.01
N ALA A 78 0.98 -22.45 0.75
CA ALA A 78 0.57 -23.65 0.07
C ALA A 78 1.76 -24.63 0.09
N GLN A 79 2.26 -24.90 1.29
CA GLN A 79 2.99 -26.13 1.53
C GLN A 79 1.88 -27.19 1.62
N ALA A 80 1.92 -28.22 0.79
CA ALA A 80 1.24 -29.46 1.13
C ALA A 80 1.96 -29.98 2.37
N GLU A 81 1.54 -29.49 3.53
CA GLU A 81 1.93 -30.02 4.82
C GLU A 81 1.35 -31.43 4.81
N ASP A 82 2.22 -32.43 4.71
CA ASP A 82 1.87 -33.81 5.05
C ASP A 82 1.40 -33.75 6.51
N SER A 83 0.10 -33.49 6.69
CA SER A 83 -0.48 -33.06 7.96
C SER A 83 -0.65 -34.33 8.77
N GLN A 84 0.46 -34.79 9.33
CA GLN A 84 0.47 -35.89 10.27
C GLN A 84 -0.43 -35.47 11.43
N ILE A 85 -1.60 -36.10 11.54
CA ILE A 85 -2.58 -35.79 12.58
C ILE A 85 -2.01 -36.31 13.89
N TYR A 86 -1.59 -35.41 14.77
CA TYR A 86 -1.16 -35.75 16.12
C TYR A 86 -2.38 -35.84 17.03
N TYR A 87 -2.60 -37.03 17.59
CA TYR A 87 -3.60 -37.27 18.62
C TYR A 87 -2.97 -37.06 19.99
N LYS A 88 -3.72 -36.39 20.88
CA LYS A 88 -3.35 -36.16 22.26
C LYS A 88 -3.81 -37.31 23.14
N TYR A 89 -2.88 -37.88 23.89
CA TYR A 89 -3.11 -38.99 24.82
C TYR A 89 -2.55 -38.67 26.20
N PHE A 90 -2.89 -39.51 27.18
CA PHE A 90 -2.42 -39.39 28.55
C PHE A 90 -1.75 -40.68 29.00
N THR A 91 -0.62 -40.56 29.67
CA THR A 91 0.12 -41.71 30.21
C THR A 91 0.58 -41.45 31.63
N SER A 92 0.78 -42.53 32.39
CA SER A 92 1.39 -42.46 33.72
C SER A 92 2.91 -42.45 33.59
N TYR A 93 3.53 -41.37 34.04
CA TYR A 93 4.96 -41.14 33.99
C TYR A 93 5.58 -41.26 35.38
N MET A 94 6.57 -42.14 35.52
CA MET A 94 7.38 -42.22 36.73
C MET A 94 8.48 -41.16 36.69
N VAL A 95 8.38 -40.16 37.55
CA VAL A 95 9.36 -39.09 37.70
C VAL A 95 10.72 -39.68 38.06
N GLN A 96 11.74 -39.36 37.26
CA GLN A 96 13.11 -39.80 37.48
C GLN A 96 13.88 -38.80 38.35
N LYS A 97 15.04 -39.24 38.83
CA LYS A 97 15.94 -38.37 39.60
C LYS A 97 16.45 -37.23 38.72
N GLY A 98 16.11 -35.99 39.08
CA GLY A 98 16.53 -34.78 38.37
C GLY A 98 15.46 -34.19 37.44
N ASP A 99 14.32 -34.86 37.30
CA ASP A 99 13.21 -34.31 36.52
C ASP A 99 12.59 -33.07 37.16
N THR A 100 12.11 -32.20 36.27
CA THR A 100 11.29 -31.04 36.59
C THR A 100 10.11 -31.03 35.62
N LEU A 101 9.01 -30.36 35.96
CA LEU A 101 7.89 -30.21 35.01
C LEU A 101 8.35 -29.56 33.69
N TRP A 102 9.36 -28.69 33.73
CA TRP A 102 9.99 -28.10 32.55
C TRP A 102 10.77 -29.10 31.69
N SER A 103 11.54 -30.02 32.30
CA SER A 103 12.26 -31.04 31.52
C SER A 103 11.30 -32.03 30.87
N ILE A 104 10.19 -32.32 31.53
CA ILE A 104 9.11 -33.16 30.99
C ILE A 104 8.38 -32.43 29.86
N ALA A 105 8.03 -31.16 30.04
CA ALA A 105 7.39 -30.35 28.99
C ALA A 105 8.25 -30.24 27.74
N ARG A 106 9.56 -30.04 27.89
CA ARG A 106 10.50 -30.01 26.76
C ARG A 106 10.47 -31.29 25.91
N GLN A 107 10.17 -32.43 26.53
CA GLN A 107 10.17 -33.74 25.86
C GLN A 107 8.82 -34.10 25.23
N ASN A 108 7.71 -33.58 25.75
CA ASN A 108 6.37 -34.09 25.45
C ASN A 108 5.37 -33.03 24.95
N ALA A 109 5.64 -31.74 25.16
CA ALA A 109 4.76 -30.67 24.68
C ALA A 109 4.75 -30.63 23.14
N HIS A 110 3.58 -30.40 22.56
CA HIS A 110 3.38 -30.30 21.13
C HIS A 110 2.61 -29.01 20.81
N GLU A 111 3.20 -28.13 20.01
CA GLU A 111 2.70 -26.81 19.58
C GLU A 111 2.43 -25.78 20.70
N GLU A 112 1.95 -26.21 21.86
CA GLU A 112 1.67 -25.38 23.03
C GLU A 112 2.95 -24.90 23.73
N SER A 113 2.84 -23.79 24.45
CA SER A 113 3.95 -23.31 25.27
C SER A 113 4.22 -24.26 26.43
N TYR A 114 5.48 -24.36 26.87
CA TYR A 114 5.82 -25.19 28.03
C TYR A 114 5.04 -24.80 29.28
N LYS A 115 4.63 -23.54 29.43
CA LYS A 115 3.81 -23.09 30.56
C LYS A 115 2.39 -23.66 30.50
N GLU A 116 1.78 -23.68 29.32
CA GLU A 116 0.44 -24.27 29.13
C GLU A 116 0.45 -25.77 29.41
N TYR A 117 1.44 -26.49 28.85
CA TYR A 117 1.65 -27.91 29.13
C TYR A 117 1.83 -28.19 30.63
N ILE A 118 2.67 -27.41 31.32
CA ILE A 118 2.91 -27.58 32.77
C ILE A 118 1.62 -27.36 33.57
N ASN A 119 0.83 -26.35 33.22
CA ASN A 119 -0.45 -26.10 33.88
C ASN A 119 -1.43 -27.27 33.69
N GLU A 120 -1.52 -27.81 32.48
CA GLU A 120 -2.37 -28.98 32.21
C GLU A 120 -1.93 -30.20 33.01
N VAL A 121 -0.63 -30.49 33.05
CA VAL A 121 -0.07 -31.56 33.90
C VAL A 121 -0.48 -31.34 35.36
N LYS A 122 -0.39 -30.10 35.86
CA LYS A 122 -0.78 -29.79 37.23
C LYS A 122 -2.28 -29.98 37.47
N ASP A 123 -3.12 -29.54 36.55
CA ASP A 123 -4.58 -29.63 36.66
C ASP A 123 -5.04 -31.10 36.71
N ILE A 124 -4.51 -31.95 35.81
CA ILE A 124 -4.85 -33.38 35.74
C ILE A 124 -4.39 -34.13 37.01
N ASN A 125 -3.25 -33.74 37.59
CA ASN A 125 -2.72 -34.37 38.80
C ASN A 125 -3.17 -33.67 40.09
N HIS A 126 -4.04 -32.67 40.02
CA HIS A 126 -4.48 -31.86 41.16
C HIS A 126 -3.32 -31.25 41.97
N MET A 127 -2.28 -30.79 41.27
CA MET A 127 -1.07 -30.22 41.87
C MET A 127 -1.16 -28.69 41.97
N TYR A 128 -0.91 -28.16 43.16
CA TYR A 128 -0.86 -26.71 43.38
C TYR A 128 0.54 -26.11 43.12
N THR A 129 1.60 -26.93 43.23
CA THR A 129 2.99 -26.50 43.08
C THR A 129 3.67 -27.18 41.90
N ASP A 130 4.84 -26.68 41.50
CA ASP A 130 5.63 -27.24 40.40
C ASP A 130 6.60 -28.34 40.90
N THR A 131 6.48 -28.73 42.18
CA THR A 131 7.40 -29.69 42.81
C THR A 131 6.97 -31.12 42.53
N ILE A 132 7.89 -31.89 41.95
CA ILE A 132 7.76 -33.33 41.73
C ILE A 132 8.91 -34.07 42.42
N LYS A 133 8.69 -35.34 42.78
CA LYS A 133 9.70 -36.17 43.47
C LYS A 133 10.01 -37.42 42.65
N ALA A 134 11.28 -37.82 42.63
CA ALA A 134 11.67 -39.07 41.99
C ALA A 134 10.89 -40.26 42.58
N GLY A 135 10.43 -41.17 41.71
CA GLY A 135 9.57 -42.30 42.05
C GLY A 135 8.07 -41.97 42.15
N GLN A 136 7.69 -40.69 42.05
CA GLN A 136 6.29 -40.29 41.94
C GLN A 136 5.74 -40.65 40.56
N TYR A 137 4.51 -41.14 40.51
CA TYR A 137 3.77 -41.26 39.26
C TYR A 137 2.88 -40.03 39.07
N ILE A 138 2.95 -39.44 37.89
CA ILE A 138 2.09 -38.33 37.44
C ILE A 138 1.54 -38.63 36.05
N VAL A 139 0.33 -38.17 35.78
CA VAL A 139 -0.26 -38.25 34.43
C VAL A 139 0.29 -37.12 33.58
N ILE A 140 0.78 -37.43 32.39
CA ILE A 140 1.28 -36.42 31.44
C ILE A 140 0.60 -36.55 30.08
N PRO A 141 0.33 -35.44 29.37
CA PRO A 141 -0.05 -35.47 27.97
C PRO A 141 1.13 -35.91 27.09
N TYR A 142 0.86 -36.64 26.01
CA TYR A 142 1.82 -36.90 24.93
C TYR A 142 1.08 -36.99 23.59
N TYR A 143 1.83 -36.86 22.49
CA TYR A 143 1.26 -36.76 21.13
C TYR A 143 1.81 -37.87 20.23
N SER A 144 0.92 -38.55 19.51
CA SER A 144 1.28 -39.61 18.56
C SER A 144 0.45 -39.50 17.28
N THR A 145 1.04 -39.89 16.15
CA THR A 145 0.35 -40.00 14.87
C THR A 145 -0.47 -41.28 14.74
N GLU A 146 -0.22 -42.25 15.63
CA GLU A 146 -0.98 -43.49 15.70
C GLU A 146 -2.27 -43.30 16.50
N TYR A 147 -3.38 -43.74 15.92
CA TYR A 147 -4.67 -43.78 16.62
C TYR A 147 -4.76 -45.04 17.50
N VAL A 148 -4.89 -44.89 18.81
CA VAL A 148 -5.04 -46.00 19.77
C VAL A 148 -6.49 -46.06 20.25
N TYR A 149 -7.13 -47.23 20.15
CA TYR A 149 -8.55 -47.49 20.48
C TYR A 149 -8.70 -48.11 21.88
#